data_AF-A0A3C1H5X7-F1
#
_entry.id   AF-A0A3C1H5X7-F1
#
_cell.length_a   1.000
_cell.length_b   1.000
_cell.length_c   1.000
_cell.angle_alpha   90.00
_cell.angle_beta   90.00
_cell.angle_gamma   90.00
#
_symmetry.space_group_name_H-M   'P 1'
#
loop_
_entity.id
_entity.type
_entity.pdbx_description
1 polymer ?
#
loop_
_entity_poly.entity_id
_entity_poly.type
_entity_poly.pdbx_seq_one_letter_code
_entity_poly.pdbx_strand_id
1 'polypeptide(L)' 'MASKQKTVYVCSECGAETANWAGKCPNCGAWNTLSEFKTEPALRRGEAGRGRGFQRPKKISELDTSAEIRFTTGISEF' A
#
# COMPACT_ATOMS: atom_id res chain seq x y z
N MET A 1 -17.76 -4.25 -18.76
CA MET A 1 -16.63 -5.20 -18.81
C MET A 1 -16.24 -5.54 -17.39
N ALA A 2 -16.65 -6.71 -16.90
CA ALA A 2 -16.45 -7.14 -15.52
C ALA A 2 -14.96 -7.41 -15.25
N SER A 3 -14.39 -6.71 -14.27
CA SER A 3 -13.03 -6.97 -13.78
C SER A 3 -13.02 -8.36 -13.15
N LYS A 4 -12.46 -9.35 -13.85
CA LYS A 4 -12.36 -10.72 -13.35
C LYS A 4 -11.56 -10.67 -12.04
N GLN A 5 -12.17 -11.09 -10.93
CA GLN A 5 -11.47 -11.21 -9.66
C GLN A 5 -10.27 -12.14 -9.87
N LYS A 6 -9.07 -11.65 -9.58
CA LYS A 6 -7.87 -12.47 -9.68
C LYS A 6 -7.67 -13.14 -8.33
N THR A 7 -7.79 -14.45 -8.30
CA THR A 7 -7.40 -15.24 -7.13
C THR A 7 -5.89 -15.41 -7.16
N VAL A 8 -5.21 -15.12 -6.05
CA VAL A 8 -3.79 -15.38 -5.86
C VAL A 8 -3.61 -16.28 -4.65
N TYR A 9 -2.60 -17.13 -4.65
CA TYR A 9 -2.30 -18.04 -3.55
C TYR A 9 -0.99 -17.64 -2.91
N VAL A 10 -0.98 -17.43 -1.60
CA VAL A 10 0.20 -16.98 -0.86
C VAL A 10 0.71 -18.11 0.01
N CYS A 11 2.01 -18.38 -0.05
CA CYS A 11 2.66 -19.36 0.82
C CYS A 11 2.87 -18.77 2.23
N SER A 12 2.39 -19.47 3.26
CA SER A 12 2.56 -19.04 4.66
C SER A 12 4.00 -19.21 5.18
N GLU A 13 4.82 -20.05 4.56
CA GLU A 13 6.21 -20.29 4.96
C GLU A 13 7.19 -19.26 4.39
N CYS A 14 7.07 -18.95 3.09
CA CYS A 14 8.02 -18.07 2.40
C CYS A 14 7.41 -16.78 1.85
N GLY A 15 6.09 -16.58 1.96
CA GLY A 15 5.39 -15.42 1.44
C GLY A 15 5.25 -15.39 -0.09
N ALA A 16 5.68 -16.43 -0.80
CA ALA A 16 5.59 -16.46 -2.27
C ALA A 16 4.14 -16.49 -2.76
N GLU A 17 3.83 -15.63 -3.73
CA GLU A 17 2.53 -15.56 -4.40
C GLU A 17 2.51 -16.37 -5.71
N THR A 18 1.45 -17.15 -5.94
CA THR A 18 1.26 -17.95 -7.15
C THR A 18 -0.14 -17.68 -7.73
N ALA A 19 -0.25 -17.76 -9.06
CA ALA A 19 -1.53 -17.55 -9.75
C ALA A 19 -2.42 -18.82 -9.79
N ASN A 20 -1.88 -19.97 -9.38
CA ASN A 20 -2.58 -21.25 -9.43
C ASN A 20 -2.24 -22.12 -8.22
N TRP A 21 -3.19 -22.92 -7.75
CA TRP A 21 -3.00 -23.84 -6.64
C TRP A 21 -2.17 -25.04 -7.09
N ALA A 22 -1.00 -25.21 -6.49
CA ALA A 22 -0.22 -26.42 -6.58
C ALA A 22 0.04 -26.85 -5.14
N GLY A 23 -0.42 -28.02 -4.69
CA GLY A 23 -0.34 -28.43 -3.27
C GLY A 23 1.07 -28.37 -2.64
N LYS A 24 2.12 -28.14 -3.45
CA LYS A 24 3.49 -27.79 -3.08
C LYS A 24 3.85 -26.38 -3.56
N CYS A 25 4.41 -25.55 -2.68
CA CYS A 25 4.95 -24.23 -3.04
C CYS A 25 6.15 -24.36 -4.00
N PRO A 26 6.16 -23.67 -5.16
CA PRO A 26 7.26 -23.74 -6.13
C PRO A 26 8.53 -23.02 -5.65
N ASN A 27 8.44 -22.17 -4.63
CA ASN A 27 9.56 -21.36 -4.15
C ASN A 27 10.32 -22.07 -3.01
N CYS A 28 9.62 -22.50 -1.96
CA CYS A 28 10.25 -23.17 -0.80
C CYS A 28 10.07 -24.70 -0.79
N GLY A 29 9.21 -25.25 -1.65
CA GLY A 29 8.94 -26.70 -1.70
C GLY A 29 8.06 -27.23 -0.56
N ALA A 30 7.52 -26.37 0.31
CA ALA A 30 6.63 -26.77 1.38
C ALA A 30 5.25 -27.22 0.84
N TRP A 31 4.65 -28.20 1.51
CA TRP A 31 3.37 -28.78 1.13
C TRP A 31 2.24 -28.23 2.01
N ASN A 32 1.04 -28.04 1.43
CA ASN A 32 -0.15 -27.54 2.13
C ASN A 32 0.02 -26.16 2.81
N THR A 33 0.99 -25.36 2.36
CA THR A 33 1.27 -24.02 2.91
C THR A 33 0.68 -22.88 2.08
N LEU A 34 0.07 -23.18 0.92
CA LEU A 34 -0.56 -22.16 0.08
C LEU A 34 -1.95 -21.81 0.61
N SER A 35 -2.24 -20.53 0.75
CA SER A 35 -3.54 -20.00 1.20
C SER A 35 -4.14 -19.09 0.14
N GLU A 36 -5.44 -19.21 -0.10
CA GLU A 36 -6.14 -18.40 -1.10
C GLU A 36 -6.34 -16.96 -0.62
N PHE A 37 -5.80 -16.01 -1.36
CA PHE A 37 -6.03 -14.57 -1.19
C PHE A 37 -6.81 -14.04 -2.39
N LYS A 38 -8.01 -13.52 -2.12
CA LYS A 38 -8.79 -12.80 -3.11
C LYS A 38 -8.29 -11.37 -3.13
N THR A 39 -7.55 -10.98 -4.17
CA THR A 39 -7.28 -9.55 -4.35
C THR A 39 -8.59 -8.88 -4.76
N GLU A 40 -9.04 -7.91 -3.96
CA GLU A 40 -10.03 -6.97 -4.45
C GLU A 40 -9.47 -6.32 -5.72
N PRO A 41 -10.31 -6.07 -6.74
CA PRO A 41 -9.84 -5.35 -7.91
C PRO A 41 -9.31 -4.02 -7.40
N ALA A 42 -8.01 -3.76 -7.59
CA ALA A 42 -7.44 -2.45 -7.36
C ALA A 42 -8.38 -1.46 -8.03
N LEU A 43 -8.98 -0.56 -7.23
CA LEU A 43 -9.83 0.50 -7.75
C LEU A 43 -9.11 1.05 -8.96
N ARG A 44 -9.74 0.92 -10.14
CA ARG A 44 -9.16 1.48 -11.34
C ARG A 44 -8.80 2.90 -10.96
N ARG A 45 -7.55 3.28 -11.19
CA ARG A 45 -7.11 4.68 -11.17
C ARG A 45 -7.81 5.39 -12.34
N GLY A 46 -9.13 5.44 -12.28
CA GLY A 46 -9.98 6.32 -13.03
C GLY A 46 -10.04 7.55 -12.17
N GLU A 47 -9.38 8.61 -12.65
CA GLU A 47 -9.63 10.01 -12.32
C GLU A 47 -10.34 10.23 -10.97
N ALA A 48 -9.63 9.89 -9.89
CA ALA A 48 -10.13 10.12 -8.54
C ALA A 48 -10.08 11.63 -8.29
N GLY A 49 -11.20 12.28 -8.55
CA GLY A 49 -11.56 13.57 -7.98
C GLY A 49 -10.80 14.77 -8.55
N ARG A 50 -11.30 15.33 -9.65
CA ARG A 50 -11.33 16.80 -9.80
C ARG A 50 -12.31 17.35 -8.75
N GLY A 51 -11.89 17.36 -7.49
CA GLY A 51 -12.75 17.72 -6.37
C GLY A 51 -11.91 18.02 -5.13
N ARG A 52 -11.71 19.33 -4.91
CA ARG A 52 -10.86 19.97 -3.88
C ARG A 52 -9.37 19.69 -4.00
N GLY A 53 -8.72 20.55 -4.80
CA GLY A 53 -7.32 20.97 -4.67
C GLY A 53 -6.36 19.94 -4.11
N PHE A 54 -6.07 18.89 -4.87
CA PHE A 54 -4.93 18.01 -4.60
C PHE A 54 -3.67 18.88 -4.59
N GLN A 55 -3.14 19.18 -3.40
CA GLN A 55 -1.83 19.80 -3.28
C GLN A 55 -0.81 18.81 -3.82
N ARG A 56 -0.05 19.21 -4.83
CA ARG A 56 1.03 18.38 -5.36
C ARG A 56 2.02 18.12 -4.22
N PRO A 57 2.47 16.88 -3.99
CA PRO A 57 3.49 16.60 -2.98
C PRO A 57 4.72 17.46 -3.25
N LYS A 58 5.16 18.20 -2.23
CA LYS A 58 6.42 18.96 -2.26
C LYS A 58 7.46 18.20 -1.45
N LYS A 59 8.73 18.31 -1.85
CA LYS A 59 9.82 17.76 -1.03
C LYS A 59 9.90 18.53 0.28
N ILE A 60 10.37 17.85 1.33
CA ILE A 60 10.59 18.46 2.65
C ILE A 60 11.47 19.72 2.56
N SER A 61 12.46 19.73 1.65
CA SER A 61 13.36 20.86 1.40
C SER A 61 12.69 22.07 0.73
N GLU A 62 11.50 21.89 0.16
CA GLU A 62 10.72 22.93 -0.53
C GLU A 62 9.59 23.48 0.36
N LEU A 63 9.55 23.08 1.63
CA LEU A 63 8.61 23.60 2.62
C LEU A 63 9.15 24.91 3.20
N ASP A 64 8.36 25.97 3.10
CA ASP A 64 8.62 27.22 3.78
C ASP A 64 8.25 27.08 5.27
N THR A 65 9.23 27.24 6.15
CA THR A 65 9.08 27.15 7.62
C THR A 65 9.00 28.53 8.28
N SER A 66 8.87 29.59 7.47
CA SER A 66 8.92 30.98 7.96
C SER A 66 7.53 31.52 8.31
N ALA A 67 6.49 31.05 7.64
CA ALA A 67 5.11 31.53 7.79
C ALA A 67 4.31 30.80 8.89
N GLU A 68 4.91 30.59 10.06
CA GLU A 68 4.29 29.85 11.17
C GLU A 68 4.08 30.77 12.38
N ILE A 69 2.84 30.82 12.90
CA ILE A 69 2.55 31.50 14.16
C ILE A 69 3.12 30.64 15.29
N ARG A 70 4.23 31.10 15.88
CA ARG A 70 4.86 30.43 17.03
C ARG A 70 4.20 30.90 18.34
N PHE A 71 3.82 29.93 19.18
CA PHE A 71 3.36 30.20 20.54
C PHE A 71 4.46 29.79 21.53
N THR A 72 4.80 30.69 22.45
CA THR A 72 5.75 30.36 23.52
C THR A 72 5.09 29.42 24.51
N THR A 73 5.71 28.28 24.79
CA THR A 73 5.22 27.29 25.76
C THR A 73 5.62 27.62 27.20
N GLY A 74 6.43 28.67 27.40
CA GLY A 74 6.88 29.12 28.72
C GLY A 74 7.90 28.20 29.41
N ILE A 75 8.38 27.17 28.71
CA ILE A 75 9.36 26.22 29.22
C ILE A 75 10.73 26.60 28.66
N SER A 76 11.72 26.80 29.53
CA SER A 76 13.10 27.09 29.11
C SER A 76 13.81 25.81 28.72
N GLU A 77 14.51 25.83 27.58
CA GLU A 77 15.46 24.79 27.20
C GLU A 77 16.76 25.05 27.98
N PHE A 78 17.17 24.08 28.81
CA PHE A 78 18.44 24.11 29.56
C PHE A 78 19.56 23.47 28.77
#